data_AF-A0A7Y9ZC50-F1
#
_entry.id   AF-A0A7Y9ZC50-F1
#
_cell.length_a   1.000
_cell.length_b   1.000
_cell.length_c   1.000
_cell.angle_alpha   90.00
_cell.angle_beta   90.00
_cell.angle_gamma   90.00
#
_symmetry.space_group_name_H-M   'P 1'
#
loop_
_entity.id
_entity.type
_entity.pdbx_description
1 polymer ?
#
loop_
_entity_poly.entity_id
_entity_poly.type
_entity_poly.pdbx_seq_one_letter_code
_entity_poly.pdbx_strand_id
1 'polypeptide(L)'
;MVRGLSTARESQQELADAARDDLHRTHIALLAQSRSGLVREVVAGRDDVPFGVQAALSNDDVHEVRAAIAANPRAAISVMNHLAADSHHCVLLALASNPSAPREVAQKLSSHRRADVRNAAIRRLESRDLPVAPVVLDPDSHIPELRERAQMPPERVPNPVGWAFSADIDYPGGRTLSRLAQHISGAQRGASPHPA
;
A
#
# COMPACT_ATOMS: atom_id res chain seq x y z
N MET A 1 3.25 43.78 14.97
CA MET A 1 2.41 42.62 14.58
C MET A 1 2.56 42.41 13.07
N VAL A 2 3.47 41.55 12.60
CA VAL A 2 3.73 41.34 11.16
C VAL A 2 3.98 39.85 10.85
N ARG A 3 3.15 38.94 11.39
CA ARG A 3 3.31 37.49 11.15
C ARG A 3 2.26 36.88 10.21
N GLY A 4 1.28 37.64 9.75
CA GLY A 4 0.18 37.11 8.92
C GLY A 4 0.45 37.01 7.42
N LEU A 5 1.40 37.78 6.88
CA LEU A 5 1.66 37.84 5.43
C LEU A 5 2.69 36.81 4.94
N SER A 6 3.63 36.37 5.79
CA SER A 6 4.64 35.37 5.42
C SER A 6 4.06 33.96 5.33
N THR A 7 3.23 33.56 6.30
CA THR A 7 2.69 32.20 6.36
C THR A 7 1.72 31.87 5.22
N ALA A 8 1.03 32.89 4.69
CA ALA A 8 0.11 32.72 3.57
C ALA A 8 0.83 32.56 2.22
N ARG A 9 1.96 33.26 2.03
CA ARG A 9 2.82 33.07 0.85
C ARG A 9 3.56 31.74 0.90
N GLU A 10 4.06 31.37 2.06
CA GLU A 10 4.70 30.07 2.30
C GLU A 10 3.72 28.92 2.03
N SER A 11 2.48 28.99 2.53
CA SER A 11 1.48 27.95 2.26
C SER A 11 1.04 27.89 0.80
N GLN A 12 0.97 29.02 0.09
CA GLN A 12 0.71 29.05 -1.35
C GLN A 12 1.84 28.42 -2.16
N GLN A 13 3.09 28.63 -1.73
CA GLN A 13 4.25 28.05 -2.39
C GLN A 13 4.33 26.55 -2.13
N GLU A 14 4.09 26.10 -0.89
CA GLU A 14 3.98 24.67 -0.55
C GLU A 14 2.84 23.98 -1.31
N LEU A 15 1.72 24.67 -1.52
CA LEU A 15 0.60 24.15 -2.30
C LEU A 15 0.98 23.99 -3.79
N ALA A 16 1.65 25.00 -4.35
CA ALA A 16 2.15 24.95 -5.71
C ALA A 16 3.17 23.81 -5.88
N ASP A 17 4.04 23.61 -4.88
CA ASP A 17 5.02 22.54 -4.87
C ASP A 17 4.34 21.17 -4.73
N ALA A 18 3.32 21.03 -3.88
CA ALA A 18 2.56 19.79 -3.71
C ALA A 18 1.80 19.35 -4.99
N ALA A 19 1.44 20.31 -5.85
CA ALA A 19 0.79 20.05 -7.12
C ALA A 19 1.75 19.60 -8.23
N ARG A 20 3.07 19.62 -8.01
CA ARG A 20 4.07 19.21 -9.02
C ARG A 20 4.18 17.70 -9.07
N ASP A 21 4.12 17.11 -10.26
CA ASP A 21 4.23 15.65 -10.41
C ASP A 21 5.67 15.13 -10.16
N ASP A 22 6.68 15.97 -10.33
CA ASP A 22 8.11 15.59 -10.24
C ASP A 22 8.73 15.70 -8.84
N LEU A 23 8.01 15.28 -7.79
CA LEU A 23 8.49 15.39 -6.42
C LEU A 23 9.22 14.12 -5.96
N HIS A 24 10.38 14.30 -5.35
CA HIS A 24 11.07 13.20 -4.69
C HIS A 24 10.29 12.77 -3.43
N ARG A 25 10.25 11.45 -3.14
CA ARG A 25 9.57 10.84 -1.98
C ARG A 25 9.79 11.55 -0.64
N THR A 26 11.00 12.03 -0.40
CA THR A 26 11.36 12.78 0.82
C THR A 26 10.63 14.11 0.91
N HIS A 27 10.45 14.79 -0.22
CA HIS A 27 9.74 16.06 -0.29
C HIS A 27 8.24 15.86 -0.07
N ILE A 28 7.66 14.78 -0.61
CA ILE A 28 6.27 14.39 -0.34
C ILE A 28 6.05 14.15 1.16
N ALA A 29 6.96 13.44 1.82
CA ALA A 29 6.89 13.20 3.27
C ALA A 29 7.04 14.49 4.11
N LEU A 30 7.77 15.50 3.60
CA LEU A 30 7.87 16.80 4.24
C LEU A 30 6.57 17.60 4.09
N LEU A 31 6.00 17.65 2.88
CA LEU A 31 4.74 18.34 2.60
C LEU A 31 3.55 17.71 3.34
N ALA A 32 3.58 16.38 3.55
CA ALA A 32 2.62 15.67 4.38
C ALA A 32 2.64 16.09 5.86
N GLN A 33 3.72 16.74 6.32
CA GLN A 33 3.84 17.29 7.68
C GLN A 33 3.60 18.81 7.71
N SER A 34 3.22 19.43 6.59
CA SER A 34 2.91 20.86 6.54
C SER A 34 1.78 21.19 7.52
N ARG A 35 1.81 22.39 8.09
CA ARG A 35 0.74 22.90 8.96
C ARG A 35 -0.57 23.15 8.19
N SER A 36 -0.48 23.34 6.88
CA SER A 36 -1.64 23.59 6.03
C SER A 36 -2.37 22.30 5.69
N GLY A 37 -3.62 22.15 6.15
CA GLY A 37 -4.45 21.00 5.79
C GLY A 37 -4.66 20.85 4.29
N LEU A 38 -4.75 21.97 3.55
CA LEU A 38 -4.89 21.97 2.09
C LEU A 38 -3.69 21.35 1.37
N VAL A 39 -2.47 21.61 1.86
CA VAL A 39 -1.25 21.01 1.29
C VAL A 39 -1.26 19.50 1.53
N ARG A 40 -1.62 19.08 2.75
CA ARG A 40 -1.74 17.64 3.10
C ARG A 40 -2.83 16.93 2.30
N GLU A 41 -3.93 17.61 1.99
CA GLU A 41 -5.01 17.10 1.14
C GLU A 41 -4.53 16.87 -0.30
N VAL A 42 -3.82 17.84 -0.89
CA VAL A 42 -3.24 17.68 -2.22
C VAL A 42 -2.25 16.53 -2.24
N VAL A 43 -1.38 16.42 -1.23
CA VAL A 43 -0.44 15.31 -1.10
C VAL A 43 -1.17 13.97 -0.99
N ALA A 44 -2.25 13.89 -0.22
CA ALA A 44 -3.06 12.69 -0.06
C ALA A 44 -3.69 12.18 -1.37
N GLY A 45 -4.05 13.10 -2.27
CA GLY A 45 -4.62 12.78 -3.57
C GLY A 45 -3.63 12.25 -4.61
N ARG A 46 -2.31 12.26 -4.32
CA ARG A 46 -1.29 11.88 -5.31
C ARG A 46 -1.16 10.37 -5.48
N ASP A 47 -0.75 9.97 -6.66
CA ASP A 47 -0.55 8.56 -7.02
C ASP A 47 0.79 7.96 -6.53
N ASP A 48 1.72 8.80 -6.06
CA ASP A 48 3.09 8.46 -5.68
C ASP A 48 3.33 8.51 -4.16
N VAL A 49 2.26 8.52 -3.36
CA VAL A 49 2.37 8.61 -1.90
C VAL A 49 2.92 7.31 -1.31
N PRO A 50 4.05 7.34 -0.60
CA PRO A 50 4.62 6.15 0.02
C PRO A 50 3.75 5.68 1.19
N PHE A 51 3.76 4.37 1.45
CA PHE A 51 2.91 3.73 2.46
C PHE A 51 3.00 4.39 3.85
N GLY A 52 4.20 4.74 4.32
CA GLY A 52 4.37 5.41 5.63
C GLY A 52 3.66 6.76 5.71
N VAL A 53 3.59 7.49 4.60
CA VAL A 53 2.87 8.77 4.51
C VAL A 53 1.36 8.53 4.43
N GLN A 54 0.91 7.52 3.68
CA GLN A 54 -0.52 7.15 3.66
C GLN A 54 -1.03 6.80 5.06
N ALA A 55 -0.26 6.03 5.84
CA ALA A 55 -0.60 5.68 7.21
C ALA A 55 -0.68 6.92 8.12
N ALA A 56 0.26 7.86 7.99
CA ALA A 56 0.21 9.11 8.73
C ALA A 56 -1.02 9.95 8.38
N LEU A 57 -1.29 10.16 7.08
CA LEU A 57 -2.42 10.96 6.59
C LEU A 57 -3.78 10.31 6.88
N SER A 58 -3.83 8.99 7.04
CA SER A 58 -5.06 8.28 7.45
C SER A 58 -5.48 8.57 8.89
N ASN A 59 -4.56 9.07 9.72
CA ASN A 59 -4.82 9.52 11.09
C ASN A 59 -4.75 11.05 11.23
N ASP A 60 -4.81 11.79 10.12
CA ASP A 60 -4.80 13.25 10.16
C ASP A 60 -6.04 13.78 10.91
N ASP A 61 -5.89 14.88 11.66
CA ASP A 61 -7.01 15.51 12.35
C ASP A 61 -8.05 16.08 11.36
N VAL A 62 -7.59 16.49 10.17
CA VAL A 62 -8.40 17.12 9.14
C VAL A 62 -9.11 16.05 8.30
N HIS A 63 -10.44 16.03 8.39
CA HIS A 63 -11.27 15.05 7.70
C HIS A 63 -11.21 15.15 6.16
N GLU A 64 -10.96 16.33 5.59
CA GLU A 64 -10.74 16.48 4.14
C GLU A 64 -9.51 15.69 3.67
N VAL A 65 -8.42 15.72 4.44
CA VAL A 65 -7.18 14.98 4.14
C VAL A 65 -7.44 13.47 4.18
N ARG A 66 -8.15 13.00 5.21
CA ARG A 66 -8.53 11.58 5.31
C ARG A 66 -9.45 11.15 4.16
N ALA A 67 -10.35 12.02 3.73
CA ALA A 67 -11.23 11.76 2.59
C ALA A 67 -10.44 11.70 1.27
N ALA A 68 -9.43 12.55 1.09
CA ALA A 68 -8.54 12.50 -0.08
C ALA A 68 -7.76 11.18 -0.16
N ILE A 69 -7.20 10.70 0.96
CA ILE A 69 -6.58 9.35 1.02
C ILE A 69 -7.61 8.27 0.70
N ALA A 70 -8.82 8.37 1.26
CA ALA A 70 -9.88 7.39 1.02
C ALA A 70 -10.32 7.33 -0.45
N ALA A 71 -10.28 8.44 -1.17
CA ALA A 71 -10.61 8.51 -2.60
C ALA A 71 -9.46 8.04 -3.51
N ASN A 72 -8.23 7.94 -2.98
CA ASN A 72 -7.05 7.64 -3.76
C ASN A 72 -7.06 6.19 -4.28
N PRO A 73 -6.98 5.94 -5.60
CA PRO A 73 -7.01 4.60 -6.17
C PRO A 73 -5.78 3.75 -5.83
N ARG A 74 -4.69 4.37 -5.38
CA ARG A 74 -3.45 3.69 -4.94
C ARG A 74 -3.30 3.61 -3.43
N ALA A 75 -4.36 3.95 -2.68
CA ALA A 75 -4.38 3.73 -1.24
C ALA A 75 -4.18 2.24 -0.92
N ALA A 76 -3.36 1.96 0.09
CA ALA A 76 -3.13 0.60 0.56
C ALA A 76 -4.41 0.00 1.19
N ILE A 77 -4.62 -1.30 1.00
CA ILE A 77 -5.80 -2.01 1.54
C ILE A 77 -5.87 -1.90 3.08
N SER A 78 -4.73 -1.97 3.76
CA SER A 78 -4.66 -1.80 5.22
C SER A 78 -5.12 -0.41 5.67
N VAL A 79 -4.75 0.64 4.93
CA VAL A 79 -5.19 2.02 5.17
C VAL A 79 -6.69 2.17 4.90
N MET A 80 -7.19 1.61 3.80
CA MET A 80 -8.62 1.60 3.49
C MET A 80 -9.45 0.87 4.56
N ASN A 81 -8.95 -0.25 5.09
CA ASN A 81 -9.59 -0.98 6.18
C ASN A 81 -9.66 -0.16 7.46
N HIS A 82 -8.61 0.61 7.76
CA HIS A 82 -8.59 1.54 8.89
C HIS A 82 -9.62 2.66 8.72
N LEU A 83 -9.64 3.30 7.55
CA LEU A 83 -10.59 4.38 7.22
C LEU A 83 -12.06 3.90 7.17
N ALA A 84 -12.31 2.61 6.98
CA ALA A 84 -13.66 2.03 7.05
C ALA A 84 -14.27 2.07 8.46
N ALA A 85 -13.49 2.39 9.49
CA ALA A 85 -13.94 2.63 10.85
C ALA A 85 -14.00 4.12 11.23
N ASP A 86 -13.74 5.03 10.28
CA ASP A 86 -13.78 6.48 10.52
C ASP A 86 -15.20 6.94 10.90
N SER A 87 -15.29 7.95 11.77
CA SER A 87 -16.55 8.54 12.21
C SER A 87 -17.12 9.53 11.20
N HIS A 88 -16.27 10.11 10.35
CA HIS A 88 -16.67 11.14 9.40
C HIS A 88 -17.24 10.56 8.11
N HIS A 89 -18.49 10.93 7.84
CA HIS A 89 -19.21 10.44 6.67
C HIS A 89 -18.58 10.80 5.32
N CYS A 90 -17.88 11.94 5.20
CA CYS A 90 -17.21 12.33 3.97
C CYS A 90 -16.10 11.33 3.60
N VAL A 91 -15.35 10.88 4.60
CA VAL A 91 -14.30 9.88 4.44
C VAL A 91 -14.90 8.54 4.00
N LEU A 92 -15.97 8.10 4.67
CA LEU A 92 -16.67 6.86 4.32
C LEU A 92 -17.30 6.91 2.93
N LEU A 93 -17.82 8.06 2.51
CA LEU A 93 -18.39 8.26 1.17
C LEU A 93 -17.31 8.21 0.09
N ALA A 94 -16.17 8.87 0.33
CA ALA A 94 -15.00 8.81 -0.55
C ALA A 94 -14.48 7.38 -0.69
N LEU A 95 -14.36 6.65 0.43
CA LEU A 95 -13.95 5.26 0.46
C LEU A 95 -14.91 4.35 -0.31
N ALA A 96 -16.21 4.52 -0.13
CA ALA A 96 -17.23 3.76 -0.83
C ALA A 96 -17.23 4.02 -2.35
N SER A 97 -16.87 5.24 -2.75
CA SER A 97 -16.80 5.64 -4.17
C SER A 97 -15.48 5.24 -4.85
N ASN A 98 -14.48 4.81 -4.07
CA ASN A 98 -13.17 4.49 -4.60
C ASN A 98 -13.20 3.19 -5.44
N PRO A 99 -12.72 3.21 -6.70
CA PRO A 99 -12.70 2.03 -7.56
C PRO A 99 -11.79 0.91 -7.02
N SER A 100 -10.76 1.25 -6.25
CA SER A 100 -9.83 0.30 -5.64
C SER A 100 -10.29 -0.23 -4.29
N ALA A 101 -11.40 0.27 -3.73
CA ALA A 101 -11.90 -0.20 -2.45
C ALA A 101 -12.19 -1.71 -2.46
N PRO A 102 -11.72 -2.48 -1.47
CA PRO A 102 -11.93 -3.92 -1.40
C PRO A 102 -13.40 -4.24 -1.11
N ARG A 103 -13.84 -5.42 -1.57
CA ARG A 103 -15.24 -5.86 -1.42
C ARG A 103 -15.68 -5.90 0.04
N GLU A 104 -14.80 -6.33 0.94
CA GLU A 104 -15.08 -6.42 2.39
C GLU A 104 -15.42 -5.05 2.99
N VAL A 105 -14.66 -4.00 2.61
CA VAL A 105 -14.94 -2.63 3.04
C VAL A 105 -16.27 -2.15 2.47
N ALA A 106 -16.53 -2.38 1.19
CA ALA A 106 -17.81 -2.00 0.58
C ALA A 106 -19.00 -2.76 1.21
N GLN A 107 -18.85 -4.03 1.57
CA GLN A 107 -19.87 -4.79 2.32
C GLN A 107 -20.13 -4.21 3.71
N LYS A 108 -19.07 -3.79 4.42
CA LYS A 108 -19.23 -3.14 5.72
C LYS A 108 -20.02 -1.83 5.58
N LEU A 109 -19.70 -1.03 4.56
CA LEU A 109 -20.34 0.27 4.31
C LEU A 109 -21.75 0.18 3.73
N SER A 110 -22.14 -0.93 3.10
CA SER A 110 -23.51 -1.11 2.57
C SER A 110 -24.57 -1.23 3.67
N SER A 111 -24.17 -1.56 4.90
CA SER A 111 -25.06 -1.56 6.08
C SER A 111 -25.05 -0.22 6.85
N HIS A 112 -24.33 0.78 6.37
CA HIS A 112 -24.15 2.04 7.09
C HIS A 112 -25.48 2.82 7.22
N ARG A 113 -25.67 3.54 8.34
CA ARG A 113 -26.93 4.24 8.64
C ARG A 113 -27.27 5.30 7.60
N ARG A 114 -26.26 6.04 7.12
CA ARG A 114 -26.42 7.09 6.10
C ARG A 114 -26.70 6.50 4.72
N ALA A 115 -27.75 7.00 4.07
CA ALA A 115 -28.15 6.56 2.74
C ALA A 115 -27.07 6.81 1.67
N ASP A 116 -26.39 7.96 1.71
CA ASP A 116 -25.36 8.31 0.72
C ASP A 116 -24.23 7.28 0.69
N VAL A 117 -23.68 6.95 1.87
CA VAL A 117 -22.59 5.99 2.04
C VAL A 117 -23.04 4.59 1.63
N ARG A 118 -24.24 4.20 2.06
CA ARG A 118 -24.83 2.91 1.71
C ARG A 118 -25.03 2.76 0.20
N ASN A 119 -25.59 3.77 -0.45
CA ASN A 119 -25.85 3.74 -1.89
C ASN A 119 -24.55 3.72 -2.70
N ALA A 120 -23.53 4.49 -2.28
CA ALA A 120 -22.21 4.44 -2.89
C ALA A 120 -21.56 3.04 -2.74
N ALA A 121 -21.67 2.44 -1.55
CA ALA A 121 -21.14 1.12 -1.29
C ALA A 121 -21.88 0.02 -2.07
N ILE A 122 -23.20 0.10 -2.17
CA ILE A 122 -24.01 -0.79 -3.01
C ILE A 122 -23.60 -0.67 -4.46
N ARG A 123 -23.50 0.55 -5.01
CA ARG A 123 -23.02 0.77 -6.37
C ARG A 123 -21.63 0.20 -6.59
N ARG A 124 -20.75 0.25 -5.58
CA ARG A 124 -19.40 -0.33 -5.64
C ARG A 124 -19.41 -1.85 -5.64
N LEU A 125 -20.37 -2.48 -4.95
CA LEU A 125 -20.59 -3.93 -4.97
C LEU A 125 -21.23 -4.38 -6.29
N GLU A 126 -22.14 -3.58 -6.84
CA GLU A 126 -22.81 -3.81 -8.12
C GLU A 126 -21.88 -3.58 -9.31
N SER A 127 -20.95 -2.63 -9.21
CA SER A 127 -20.04 -2.27 -10.30
C SER A 127 -18.92 -3.29 -10.54
N ARG A 128 -18.89 -4.45 -9.86
CA ARG A 128 -17.77 -5.38 -10.00
C ARG A 128 -18.09 -6.87 -9.87
N ASP A 129 -18.50 -7.41 -11.02
CA ASP A 129 -18.19 -8.79 -11.48
C ASP A 129 -17.11 -8.77 -12.60
N LEU A 130 -16.41 -7.65 -12.80
CA LEU A 130 -15.22 -7.64 -13.66
C LEU A 130 -14.01 -8.04 -12.82
N PRO A 131 -13.33 -9.16 -13.14
CA PRO A 131 -12.13 -9.56 -12.44
C PRO A 131 -11.14 -8.41 -12.56
N VAL A 132 -10.75 -7.86 -11.41
CA VAL A 132 -9.42 -7.29 -11.32
C VAL A 132 -8.55 -8.45 -11.74
N ALA A 133 -7.91 -8.37 -12.90
CA ALA A 133 -6.70 -9.14 -13.08
C ALA A 133 -5.91 -8.92 -11.78
N PRO A 134 -5.49 -9.97 -11.06
CA PRO A 134 -4.59 -9.76 -9.94
C PRO A 134 -3.52 -8.84 -10.50
N VAL A 135 -3.42 -7.64 -9.96
CA VAL A 135 -2.26 -6.80 -10.21
C VAL A 135 -1.17 -7.69 -9.63
N VAL A 136 -0.50 -8.42 -10.53
CA VAL A 136 0.79 -9.02 -10.26
C VAL A 136 1.62 -7.80 -9.94
N LEU A 137 1.60 -7.41 -8.66
CA LEU A 137 2.66 -6.67 -8.06
C LEU A 137 3.83 -7.60 -8.28
N ASP A 138 4.56 -7.35 -9.36
CA ASP A 138 5.85 -7.94 -9.58
C ASP A 138 6.57 -7.79 -8.23
N PRO A 139 6.94 -8.89 -7.54
CA PRO A 139 7.48 -8.82 -6.18
C PRO A 139 8.67 -7.86 -6.05
N ASP A 140 9.27 -7.50 -7.18
CA ASP A 140 10.40 -6.59 -7.32
C ASP A 140 10.02 -5.08 -7.39
N SER A 141 8.74 -4.71 -7.47
CA SER A 141 8.32 -3.30 -7.52
C SER A 141 8.42 -2.55 -6.19
N HIS A 142 8.74 -3.22 -5.07
CA HIS A 142 8.76 -2.62 -3.73
C HIS A 142 10.13 -2.51 -3.06
N ILE A 143 11.23 -2.81 -3.77
CA ILE A 143 12.58 -2.76 -3.20
C ILE A 143 13.48 -1.87 -4.06
N PRO A 144 13.43 -0.54 -3.92
CA PRO A 144 14.36 0.36 -4.59
C PRO A 144 15.83 0.07 -4.20
N GLU A 145 16.09 -0.58 -3.07
CA GLU A 145 17.43 -0.92 -2.58
C GLU A 145 18.19 -1.94 -3.47
N LEU A 146 17.49 -2.75 -4.27
CA LEU A 146 18.12 -3.72 -5.18
C LEU A 146 18.54 -3.10 -6.51
N ARG A 147 17.89 -2.01 -6.93
CA ARG A 147 18.18 -1.34 -8.21
C ARG A 147 19.56 -0.69 -8.23
N GLU A 148 19.96 -0.09 -7.11
CA GLU A 148 21.24 0.60 -6.99
C GLU A 148 22.43 -0.39 -6.92
N ARG A 149 22.20 -1.60 -6.38
CA ARG A 149 23.19 -2.71 -6.40
C ARG A 149 23.40 -3.31 -7.79
N ALA A 150 22.37 -3.35 -8.63
CA ALA A 150 22.47 -3.89 -10.00
C ALA A 150 23.24 -2.97 -10.97
N GLN A 151 23.46 -1.70 -10.59
CA GLN A 151 24.18 -0.70 -11.39
C GLN A 151 25.62 -0.45 -10.91
N MET A 152 26.08 -1.19 -9.91
CA MET A 152 27.46 -1.12 -9.44
C MET A 152 28.38 -1.87 -10.40
N PRO A 153 29.49 -1.27 -10.88
CA PRO A 153 30.49 -2.00 -11.67
C PRO A 153 31.09 -3.14 -10.84
N PRO A 154 31.43 -4.28 -11.46
CA PRO A 154 31.78 -5.53 -10.77
C PRO A 154 33.05 -5.48 -9.91
N GLU A 155 33.80 -4.37 -9.90
CA GLU A 155 35.07 -4.23 -9.19
C GLU A 155 34.96 -3.97 -7.68
N ARG A 156 33.74 -3.80 -7.14
CA ARG A 156 33.51 -3.56 -5.70
C ARG A 156 32.69 -4.62 -4.98
N VAL A 157 32.50 -5.80 -5.58
CA VAL A 157 31.97 -6.95 -4.84
C VAL A 157 33.13 -7.56 -4.03
N PRO A 158 33.18 -7.43 -2.68
CA PRO A 158 34.13 -8.21 -1.91
C PRO A 158 33.82 -9.69 -2.13
N ASN A 159 34.81 -10.41 -2.63
CA ASN A 159 34.76 -11.85 -2.87
C ASN A 159 34.18 -12.56 -1.63
N PRO A 160 32.99 -13.20 -1.70
CA PRO A 160 32.45 -13.91 -0.56
C PRO A 160 33.38 -15.09 -0.28
N VAL A 161 34.12 -14.99 0.82
CA VAL A 161 34.97 -16.07 1.33
C VAL A 161 34.11 -17.33 1.47
N GLY A 162 34.35 -18.29 0.58
CA GLY A 162 34.08 -19.72 0.71
C GLY A 162 32.88 -20.15 1.53
N TRP A 163 31.66 -19.81 1.11
CA TRP A 163 30.48 -20.50 1.62
C TRP A 163 30.25 -21.77 0.79
N ALA A 164 30.96 -22.84 1.17
CA ALA A 164 30.61 -24.18 0.73
C ALA A 164 29.21 -24.51 1.29
N PHE A 165 28.26 -24.81 0.43
CA PHE A 165 27.03 -25.49 0.82
C PHE A 165 27.40 -26.86 1.40
N SER A 166 27.59 -26.92 2.71
CA SER A 166 27.70 -28.19 3.42
C SER A 166 27.21 -28.02 4.84
N ALA A 167 26.15 -28.79 5.13
CA ALA A 167 25.69 -29.29 6.42
C ALA A 167 25.72 -28.37 7.67
N ASP A 168 24.54 -28.28 8.28
CA ASP A 168 24.31 -27.96 9.69
C ASP A 168 24.62 -26.53 10.16
N ILE A 169 23.67 -25.62 9.87
CA ILE A 169 23.55 -24.37 10.61
C ILE A 169 22.51 -24.58 11.71
N ASP A 170 23.01 -24.72 12.93
CA ASP A 170 22.22 -24.74 14.16
C ASP A 170 21.66 -23.33 14.43
N TYR A 171 20.34 -23.17 14.35
CA TYR A 171 19.68 -21.89 14.63
C TYR A 171 19.42 -21.76 16.14
N PRO A 172 19.90 -20.70 16.81
CA PRO A 172 19.64 -20.50 18.23
C PRO A 172 18.19 -20.04 18.40
N GLY A 173 17.31 -21.00 18.65
CA GLY A 173 15.86 -20.79 18.72
C GLY A 173 15.11 -21.98 18.15
N GLY A 174 15.31 -23.15 18.78
CA GLY A 174 14.89 -24.45 18.27
C GLY A 174 13.46 -24.50 17.73
N ARG A 175 13.35 -24.93 16.47
CA ARG A 175 12.25 -25.68 15.84
C ARG A 175 12.68 -26.01 14.40
N THR A 176 13.36 -27.14 14.24
CA THR A 176 13.70 -27.69 12.92
C THR A 176 12.42 -28.04 12.16
N LEU A 177 12.23 -27.41 10.99
CA LEU A 177 11.17 -27.71 10.03
C LEU A 177 11.43 -29.04 9.30
N SER A 178 11.49 -30.15 10.04
CA SER A 178 11.77 -31.48 9.48
C SER A 178 10.55 -32.40 9.45
N ARG A 179 9.38 -31.90 9.04
CA ARG A 179 8.21 -32.79 8.77
C ARG A 179 7.29 -32.42 7.60
N LEU A 180 7.52 -31.33 6.87
CA LEU A 180 6.63 -30.92 5.78
C LEU A 180 7.15 -31.19 4.34
N ALA A 181 8.27 -31.91 4.19
CA ALA A 181 8.86 -32.23 2.87
C ALA A 181 8.62 -33.68 2.39
N GLN A 182 7.82 -34.48 3.09
CA GLN A 182 7.52 -35.88 2.71
C GLN A 182 6.08 -36.12 2.25
N HIS A 183 5.32 -35.08 1.88
CA HIS A 183 3.94 -35.25 1.39
C HIS A 183 3.69 -34.74 -0.04
N ILE A 184 4.74 -34.34 -0.76
CA ILE A 184 4.63 -33.91 -2.16
C ILE A 184 5.54 -34.78 -3.04
N SER A 185 5.31 -36.09 -3.03
CA SER A 185 5.72 -36.96 -4.14
C SER A 185 4.60 -37.98 -4.36
N GLY A 186 3.98 -37.88 -5.53
CA GLY A 186 2.64 -38.36 -5.83
C GLY A 186 2.45 -39.87 -5.77
N ALA A 187 1.36 -40.26 -5.13
CA ALA A 187 0.64 -41.49 -5.42
C ALA A 187 -0.45 -41.18 -6.47
N GLN A 188 -0.32 -41.72 -7.69
CA GLN A 188 -1.43 -42.31 -8.47
C GLN A 188 -0.87 -43.10 -9.67
N ARG A 189 -0.93 -44.43 -9.51
CA ARG A 189 -1.39 -45.48 -10.45
C ARG A 189 -0.85 -45.57 -11.88
N GLY A 190 -0.42 -46.79 -12.23
CA GLY A 190 -0.79 -47.42 -13.51
C GLY A 190 0.21 -48.42 -14.09
N ALA A 191 -0.27 -49.67 -14.27
CA ALA A 191 0.21 -50.71 -15.18
C ALA A 191 1.41 -51.61 -14.76
N SER A 192 1.07 -52.84 -14.38
CA SER A 192 1.91 -54.04 -14.57
C SER A 192 2.13 -54.32 -16.06
N PRO A 193 3.21 -55.03 -16.42
CA PRO A 193 2.99 -56.42 -16.83
C PRO A 193 4.08 -57.40 -16.35
N HIS A 194 3.64 -58.64 -16.11
CA HIS A 194 4.48 -59.83 -15.96
C HIS A 194 5.05 -60.23 -17.33
N PRO A 195 6.21 -60.89 -17.37
CA PRO A 195 6.28 -62.06 -18.25
C PRO A 195 6.99 -63.27 -17.62
N ALA A 196 6.58 -64.44 -18.16
CA ALA A 196 7.15 -65.79 -18.23
C ALA A 196 8.19 -66.26 -17.20
#